data_AF-A0A956L7I5-F1
#
_entry.id   AF-A0A956L7I5-F1
#
_cell.length_a   1.000
_cell.length_b   1.000
_cell.length_c   1.000
_cell.angle_alpha   90.00
_cell.angle_beta   90.00
_cell.angle_gamma   90.00
#
_symmetry.space_group_name_H-M   'P 1'
#
loop_
_entity.id
_entity.type
_entity.pdbx_description
1 polymer ?
#
loop_
_entity_poly.entity_id
_entity_poly.type
_entity_poly.pdbx_seq_one_letter_code
_entity_poly.pdbx_strand_id
1 'polypeptide(L)'
;PPSYLRAMSLGYREALADLVWIRALVFAGERLGEVDTDMVERYVEGITALAPRFHRPYLWGGITAIYGGSGTIQRAMVERSAKIYRAGLREFPDSHELLYALGMLLTHQVSSTAGYSDADKQALAAEGVDLIRKAAAHGADPLVRRYAATIITEHATDALARQFLESQLASTDDEAHRRLLRRKLGALTGQEEVDRVERTREAFMDELRRTAPYVPDTLYAVIRSEGSPLADDRARPLTPP
;
A
#
# COMPACT_ATOMS: atom_id res chain seq x y z
N PRO A 1 -4.29 -1.42 -26.81
CA PRO A 1 -5.53 -0.97 -26.12
C PRO A 1 -6.17 -2.13 -25.34
N PRO A 2 -6.79 -1.88 -24.17
CA PRO A 2 -7.29 -2.94 -23.29
C PRO A 2 -8.33 -3.87 -23.95
N SER A 3 -9.08 -3.36 -24.93
CA SER A 3 -10.04 -4.12 -25.73
C SER A 3 -9.40 -5.26 -26.53
N TYR A 4 -8.19 -5.06 -27.06
CA TYR A 4 -7.47 -6.11 -27.80
C TYR A 4 -6.92 -7.20 -26.89
N LEU A 5 -6.54 -6.86 -25.66
CA LEU A 5 -6.04 -7.83 -24.68
C LEU A 5 -7.11 -8.87 -24.33
N ARG A 6 -8.37 -8.45 -24.20
CA ARG A 6 -9.49 -9.38 -23.95
C ARG A 6 -9.65 -10.38 -25.09
N ALA A 7 -9.60 -9.93 -26.34
CA ALA A 7 -9.70 -10.81 -27.51
C ALA A 7 -8.48 -11.76 -27.63
N MET A 8 -7.27 -11.24 -27.37
CA MET A 8 -6.03 -12.01 -27.43
C MET A 8 -5.86 -13.01 -26.29
N SER A 9 -6.62 -12.88 -25.20
CA SER A 9 -6.58 -13.83 -24.09
C SER A 9 -7.10 -15.23 -24.45
N LEU A 10 -7.81 -15.39 -25.58
CA LEU A 10 -8.44 -16.65 -26.02
C LEU A 10 -9.31 -17.31 -24.93
N GLY A 11 -9.85 -16.51 -24.00
CA GLY A 11 -10.65 -16.98 -22.86
C GLY A 11 -9.87 -17.08 -21.53
N TYR A 12 -8.54 -17.04 -21.55
CA TYR A 12 -7.67 -17.13 -20.37
C TYR A 12 -7.25 -15.75 -19.86
N ARG A 13 -8.24 -14.96 -19.43
CA ARG A 13 -8.04 -13.54 -19.10
C ARG A 13 -7.17 -13.36 -17.86
N GLU A 14 -7.39 -14.17 -16.84
CA GLU A 14 -6.67 -14.17 -15.57
C GLU A 14 -5.21 -14.58 -15.78
N ALA A 15 -4.96 -15.65 -16.53
CA ALA A 15 -3.59 -16.09 -16.84
C ALA A 15 -2.82 -15.03 -17.65
N LEU A 16 -3.48 -14.36 -18.60
CA LEU A 16 -2.86 -13.25 -19.30
C LEU A 16 -2.62 -12.04 -18.37
N ALA A 17 -3.53 -11.76 -17.44
CA ALA A 17 -3.37 -10.73 -16.43
C ALA A 17 -2.15 -11.00 -15.54
N ASP A 18 -1.95 -12.25 -15.12
CA ASP A 18 -0.79 -12.68 -14.33
C ASP A 18 0.52 -12.51 -15.09
N LEU A 19 0.55 -12.86 -16.38
CA LEU A 19 1.74 -12.68 -17.22
C LEU A 19 2.09 -11.20 -17.37
N VAL A 20 1.09 -10.35 -17.62
CA VAL A 20 1.28 -8.89 -17.73
C VAL A 20 1.69 -8.31 -16.37
N TRP A 21 1.17 -8.85 -15.27
CA TRP A 21 1.56 -8.46 -13.91
C TRP A 21 3.04 -8.76 -13.63
N ILE A 22 3.52 -9.96 -13.92
CA ILE A 22 4.94 -10.32 -13.79
C ILE A 22 5.81 -9.37 -14.61
N ARG A 23 5.40 -9.08 -15.86
CA ARG A 23 6.10 -8.13 -16.73
C ARG A 23 6.16 -6.72 -16.13
N ALA A 24 5.07 -6.25 -15.52
CA ALA A 24 4.98 -4.95 -14.88
C ALA A 24 5.93 -4.83 -13.68
N LEU A 25 6.02 -5.89 -12.87
CA LEU A 25 6.95 -5.96 -11.73
C LEU A 25 8.41 -5.94 -12.17
N VAL A 26 8.76 -6.71 -13.19
CA VAL A 26 10.11 -6.69 -13.78
C VAL A 26 10.42 -5.31 -14.32
N PHE A 27 9.49 -4.69 -15.06
CA PHE A 27 9.67 -3.35 -15.60
C PHE A 27 9.96 -2.30 -14.52
N ALA A 28 9.20 -2.29 -13.42
CA ALA A 28 9.46 -1.36 -12.32
C ALA A 28 10.77 -1.70 -11.57
N GLY A 29 11.12 -2.98 -11.45
CA GLY A 29 12.34 -3.45 -10.81
C GLY A 29 13.62 -3.09 -11.57
N GLU A 30 13.62 -3.19 -12.90
CA GLU A 30 14.76 -2.83 -13.77
C GLU A 30 14.97 -1.31 -13.83
N ARG A 31 13.89 -0.54 -13.67
CA ARG A 31 13.88 0.92 -13.77
C ARG A 31 13.77 1.60 -12.41
N LEU A 32 14.24 0.97 -11.32
CA LEU A 32 14.04 1.52 -9.97
C LEU A 32 14.63 2.94 -9.84
N GLY A 33 13.75 3.94 -9.73
CA GLY A 33 14.12 5.36 -9.70
C GLY A 33 14.00 6.07 -11.05
N GLU A 34 13.65 5.40 -12.14
CA GLU A 34 13.42 5.98 -13.47
C GLU A 34 12.17 5.36 -14.12
N VAL A 35 11.20 4.95 -13.30
CA VAL A 35 9.99 4.31 -13.81
C VAL A 35 9.16 5.35 -14.57
N ASP A 36 8.87 5.04 -15.83
CA ASP A 36 7.92 5.79 -16.62
C ASP A 36 6.50 5.61 -16.06
N THR A 37 5.99 6.65 -15.43
CA THR A 37 4.67 6.64 -14.79
C THR A 37 3.53 6.46 -15.78
N ASP A 38 3.68 6.86 -17.05
CA ASP A 38 2.68 6.59 -18.08
C ASP A 38 2.60 5.09 -18.38
N MET A 39 3.74 4.41 -18.38
CA MET A 39 3.79 2.96 -18.55
C MET A 39 3.17 2.22 -17.37
N VAL A 40 3.35 2.71 -16.14
CA VAL A 40 2.68 2.15 -14.95
C VAL A 40 1.17 2.15 -15.14
N GLU A 41 0.59 3.29 -15.54
CA GLU A 41 -0.85 3.40 -15.79
C GLU A 41 -1.31 2.40 -16.87
N ARG A 42 -0.56 2.29 -17.97
CA ARG A 42 -0.89 1.34 -19.05
C ARG A 42 -0.84 -0.11 -18.59
N TYR A 43 0.12 -0.49 -17.76
CA TYR A 43 0.18 -1.83 -17.17
C TYR A 43 -1.03 -2.09 -16.28
N VAL A 44 -1.35 -1.17 -15.38
CA VAL A 44 -2.49 -1.29 -14.46
C VAL A 44 -3.80 -1.39 -15.25
N GLU A 45 -4.03 -0.50 -16.22
CA GLU A 45 -5.23 -0.53 -17.06
C GLU A 45 -5.33 -1.84 -17.87
N GLY A 46 -4.22 -2.35 -18.41
CA GLY A 46 -4.19 -3.62 -19.12
C GLY A 46 -4.56 -4.80 -18.23
N ILE A 47 -3.95 -4.90 -17.05
CA ILE A 47 -4.18 -5.98 -16.08
C ILE A 47 -5.61 -5.92 -15.55
N THR A 48 -6.05 -4.75 -15.11
CA THR A 48 -7.39 -4.57 -14.50
C THR A 48 -8.52 -4.68 -15.51
N ALA A 49 -8.28 -4.37 -16.79
CA ALA A 49 -9.24 -4.66 -17.85
C ALA A 49 -9.42 -6.17 -18.09
N LEU A 50 -8.36 -6.97 -17.89
CA LEU A 50 -8.41 -8.43 -18.00
C LEU A 50 -9.05 -9.05 -16.75
N ALA A 51 -8.54 -8.69 -15.57
CA ALA A 51 -8.93 -9.19 -14.26
C ALA A 51 -9.20 -8.01 -13.27
N PRO A 52 -10.41 -7.43 -13.26
CA PRO A 52 -10.74 -6.27 -12.41
C PRO A 52 -10.72 -6.61 -10.91
N ARG A 53 -10.92 -7.89 -10.55
CA ARG A 53 -10.81 -8.36 -9.16
C ARG A 53 -9.37 -8.69 -8.76
N PHE A 54 -8.39 -8.34 -9.59
CA PHE A 54 -6.99 -8.44 -9.19
C PHE A 54 -6.60 -7.19 -8.40
N HIS A 55 -6.59 -7.32 -7.07
CA HIS A 55 -6.40 -6.20 -6.15
C HIS A 55 -4.99 -5.57 -6.18
N ARG A 56 -3.94 -6.41 -6.20
CA ARG A 56 -2.53 -5.97 -6.11
C ARG A 56 -2.11 -4.91 -7.14
N PRO A 57 -2.50 -5.01 -8.43
CA PRO A 57 -2.22 -3.98 -9.43
C PRO A 57 -2.69 -2.57 -9.05
N TYR A 58 -3.80 -2.42 -8.32
CA TYR A 58 -4.28 -1.09 -7.91
C TYR A 58 -3.37 -0.47 -6.85
N LEU A 59 -2.98 -1.26 -5.83
CA LEU A 59 -2.06 -0.80 -4.79
C LEU A 59 -0.69 -0.46 -5.38
N TRP A 60 -0.10 -1.41 -6.11
CA TRP A 60 1.20 -1.24 -6.74
C TRP A 60 1.21 -0.09 -7.76
N GLY A 61 0.15 0.06 -8.55
CA GLY A 61 0.05 1.09 -9.56
C GLY A 61 0.04 2.49 -8.97
N GLY A 62 -0.78 2.70 -7.93
CA GLY A 62 -0.91 4.01 -7.29
C GLY A 62 0.41 4.45 -6.65
N ILE A 63 1.11 3.56 -5.96
CA ILE A 63 2.37 3.90 -5.29
C ILE A 63 3.53 4.03 -6.27
N THR A 64 3.62 3.16 -7.28
CA THR A 64 4.66 3.24 -8.32
C THR A 64 4.49 4.49 -9.17
N ALA A 65 3.26 4.95 -9.42
CA ALA A 65 3.00 6.20 -10.14
C ALA A 65 3.54 7.45 -9.40
N ILE A 66 3.64 7.42 -8.06
CA ILE A 66 4.21 8.51 -7.27
C ILE A 66 5.71 8.34 -7.06
N TYR A 67 6.13 7.15 -6.65
CA TYR A 67 7.47 6.94 -6.10
C TYR A 67 8.40 6.18 -7.05
N GLY A 68 7.92 5.72 -8.21
CA GLY A 68 8.74 5.00 -9.19
C GLY A 68 9.81 5.87 -9.87
N GLY A 69 9.60 7.19 -9.96
CA GLY A 69 10.51 8.11 -10.63
C GLY A 69 11.61 8.71 -9.75
N SER A 70 12.59 9.39 -10.39
CA SER A 70 13.76 10.03 -9.77
C SER A 70 13.53 11.49 -9.41
N GLY A 71 12.43 12.09 -9.85
CA GLY A 71 12.19 13.53 -9.75
C GLY A 71 11.29 13.96 -8.60
N THR A 72 11.16 15.28 -8.47
CA THR A 72 10.14 15.93 -7.66
C THR A 72 8.76 15.44 -8.06
N ILE A 73 7.89 15.20 -7.08
CA ILE A 73 6.50 14.79 -7.31
C ILE A 73 5.78 15.90 -8.07
N GLN A 74 5.20 15.53 -9.22
CA GLN A 74 4.44 16.45 -10.08
C GLN A 74 2.94 16.18 -9.97
N ARG A 75 2.13 17.20 -10.26
CA ARG A 75 0.67 17.10 -10.25
C ARG A 75 0.14 15.92 -11.07
N ALA A 76 0.68 15.70 -12.27
CA ALA A 76 0.28 14.59 -13.14
C ALA A 76 0.48 13.21 -12.47
N MET A 77 1.54 13.05 -11.66
CA MET A 77 1.80 11.81 -10.93
C MET A 77 0.75 11.59 -9.84
N VAL A 78 0.39 12.66 -9.11
CA VAL A 78 -0.67 12.65 -8.08
C VAL A 78 -2.02 12.31 -8.70
N GLU A 79 -2.39 12.95 -9.81
CA GLU A 79 -3.66 12.70 -10.50
C GLU A 79 -3.75 11.26 -11.02
N ARG A 80 -2.65 10.74 -11.58
CA ARG A 80 -2.55 9.35 -12.03
C ARG A 80 -2.71 8.35 -10.90
N SER A 81 -1.99 8.56 -9.80
CA SER A 81 -2.09 7.71 -8.61
C SER A 81 -3.52 7.72 -8.06
N ALA A 82 -4.14 8.90 -7.95
CA ALA A 82 -5.52 9.06 -7.50
C ALA A 82 -6.50 8.33 -8.44
N LYS A 83 -6.31 8.44 -9.75
CA LYS A 83 -7.12 7.71 -10.75
C LYS A 83 -7.04 6.20 -10.54
N ILE A 84 -5.85 5.66 -10.33
CA ILE A 84 -5.63 4.23 -10.10
C ILE A 84 -6.31 3.77 -8.81
N TYR A 85 -6.11 4.46 -7.70
CA TYR A 85 -6.76 4.09 -6.43
C TYR A 85 -8.28 4.21 -6.48
N ARG A 86 -8.81 5.27 -7.09
CA ARG A 86 -10.26 5.41 -7.29
C ARG A 86 -10.82 4.29 -8.17
N ALA A 87 -10.08 3.83 -9.18
CA ALA A 87 -10.47 2.66 -9.95
C ALA A 87 -10.50 1.40 -9.09
N GLY A 88 -9.53 1.21 -8.21
CA GLY A 88 -9.51 0.11 -7.24
C GLY A 88 -10.68 0.15 -6.28
N LEU A 89 -11.01 1.33 -5.73
CA LEU A 89 -12.14 1.50 -4.80
C LEU A 89 -13.51 1.25 -5.46
N ARG A 90 -13.64 1.31 -6.77
CA ARG A 90 -14.87 0.87 -7.46
C ARG A 90 -15.05 -0.65 -7.38
N GLU A 91 -13.95 -1.41 -7.44
CA GLU A 91 -13.97 -2.88 -7.37
C GLU A 91 -13.87 -3.41 -5.93
N PHE A 92 -13.29 -2.60 -5.03
CA PHE A 92 -13.06 -2.92 -3.62
C PHE A 92 -13.40 -1.72 -2.69
N PRO A 93 -14.69 -1.37 -2.52
CA PRO A 93 -15.09 -0.19 -1.76
C PRO A 93 -14.60 -0.17 -0.31
N ASP A 94 -14.49 -1.35 0.30
CA ASP A 94 -14.14 -1.53 1.71
C ASP A 94 -12.67 -1.87 1.93
N SER A 95 -11.83 -1.82 0.87
CA SER A 95 -10.40 -2.12 1.01
C SER A 95 -9.72 -1.01 1.81
N HIS A 96 -9.43 -1.32 3.08
CA HIS A 96 -8.75 -0.38 3.97
C HIS A 96 -7.39 0.08 3.41
N GLU A 97 -6.68 -0.78 2.68
CA GLU A 97 -5.39 -0.45 2.05
C GLU A 97 -5.56 0.62 0.96
N LEU A 98 -6.56 0.45 0.08
CA LEU A 98 -6.85 1.42 -0.99
C LEU A 98 -7.43 2.73 -0.42
N LEU A 99 -8.32 2.63 0.56
CA LEU A 99 -8.89 3.78 1.27
C LEU A 99 -7.79 4.60 1.94
N TYR A 100 -6.90 3.93 2.67
CA TYR A 100 -5.78 4.58 3.33
C TYR A 100 -4.79 5.19 2.33
N ALA A 101 -4.41 4.44 1.28
CA ALA A 101 -3.45 4.91 0.30
C ALA A 101 -3.96 6.14 -0.48
N LEU A 102 -5.22 6.14 -0.93
CA LEU A 102 -5.82 7.32 -1.55
C LEU A 102 -5.95 8.46 -0.54
N GLY A 103 -6.38 8.16 0.67
CA GLY A 103 -6.51 9.16 1.73
C GLY A 103 -5.20 9.90 1.99
N MET A 104 -4.10 9.16 2.17
CA MET A 104 -2.74 9.72 2.34
C MET A 104 -2.30 10.55 1.13
N LEU A 105 -2.57 10.07 -0.07
CA LEU A 105 -2.24 10.80 -1.29
C LEU A 105 -2.93 12.17 -1.30
N LEU A 106 -4.22 12.21 -0.96
CA LEU A 106 -5.02 13.44 -1.01
C LEU A 106 -4.75 14.40 0.14
N THR A 107 -4.47 13.92 1.36
CA THR A 107 -4.17 14.80 2.49
C THR A 107 -2.76 15.36 2.45
N HIS A 108 -1.80 14.60 1.93
CA HIS A 108 -0.38 14.95 2.03
C HIS A 108 0.22 15.37 0.69
N GLN A 109 0.09 14.54 -0.36
CA GLN A 109 0.77 14.82 -1.62
C GLN A 109 0.11 15.96 -2.41
N VAL A 110 -1.21 16.10 -2.36
CA VAL A 110 -1.89 17.25 -2.98
C VAL A 110 -1.45 18.57 -2.34
N SER A 111 -1.30 18.61 -1.01
CA SER A 111 -0.89 19.82 -0.29
C SER A 111 0.53 20.25 -0.60
N SER A 112 1.46 19.29 -0.76
CA SER A 112 2.88 19.52 -1.05
C SER A 112 3.20 19.67 -2.54
N THR A 113 2.27 19.32 -3.43
CA THR A 113 2.49 19.38 -4.88
C THR A 113 2.05 20.73 -5.46
N ALA A 114 2.91 21.33 -6.30
CA ALA A 114 2.60 22.56 -7.00
C ALA A 114 1.50 22.37 -8.05
N GLY A 115 0.75 23.45 -8.33
CA GLY A 115 -0.26 23.47 -9.40
C GLY A 115 -1.70 23.17 -8.96
N TYR A 116 -1.95 22.91 -7.67
CA TYR A 116 -3.30 22.89 -7.09
C TYR A 116 -3.67 24.26 -6.53
N SER A 117 -4.92 24.68 -6.74
CA SER A 117 -5.47 25.86 -6.04
C SER A 117 -5.69 25.56 -4.55
N ASP A 118 -5.77 26.60 -3.72
CA ASP A 118 -6.02 26.39 -2.28
C ASP A 118 -7.39 25.76 -2.02
N ALA A 119 -8.39 26.09 -2.85
CA ALA A 119 -9.71 25.47 -2.81
C ALA A 119 -9.64 23.98 -3.15
N ASP A 120 -8.88 23.60 -4.20
CA ASP A 120 -8.70 22.18 -4.56
C ASP A 120 -7.96 21.42 -3.46
N LYS A 121 -6.92 22.01 -2.87
CA LYS A 121 -6.16 21.41 -1.76
C LYS A 121 -7.06 21.14 -0.57
N GLN A 122 -7.89 22.10 -0.18
CA GLN A 122 -8.82 21.94 0.94
C GLN A 122 -9.88 20.87 0.66
N ALA A 123 -10.48 20.88 -0.53
CA ALA A 123 -11.51 19.92 -0.91
C ALA A 123 -10.97 18.48 -0.94
N LEU A 124 -9.81 18.28 -1.58
CA LEU A 124 -9.16 16.97 -1.68
C LEU A 124 -8.64 16.49 -0.32
N ALA A 125 -8.09 17.39 0.51
CA ALA A 125 -7.70 17.02 1.87
C ALA A 125 -8.90 16.56 2.70
N ALA A 126 -10.05 17.23 2.59
CA ALA A 126 -11.28 16.81 3.28
C ALA A 126 -11.74 15.41 2.81
N GLU A 127 -11.73 15.15 1.50
CA GLU A 127 -11.98 13.81 0.95
C GLU A 127 -11.00 12.77 1.54
N GLY A 128 -9.71 13.12 1.59
CA GLY A 128 -8.67 12.24 2.10
C GLY A 128 -8.85 11.88 3.58
N VAL A 129 -9.22 12.85 4.42
CA VAL A 129 -9.53 12.62 5.84
C VAL A 129 -10.70 11.64 6.00
N ASP A 130 -11.75 11.80 5.21
CA ASP A 130 -12.91 10.89 5.26
C ASP A 130 -12.55 9.47 4.81
N LEU A 131 -11.69 9.32 3.80
CA LEU A 131 -11.19 8.02 3.36
C LEU A 131 -10.35 7.33 4.43
N ILE A 132 -9.50 8.07 5.15
CA ILE A 132 -8.67 7.52 6.24
C ILE A 132 -9.55 7.07 7.41
N ARG A 133 -10.59 7.84 7.74
CA ARG A 133 -11.57 7.44 8.76
C ARG A 133 -12.28 6.15 8.36
N LYS A 134 -12.69 6.02 7.10
CA LYS A 134 -13.28 4.78 6.56
C LYS A 134 -12.28 3.62 6.63
N ALA A 135 -11.02 3.82 6.24
CA ALA A 135 -9.99 2.79 6.34
C ALA A 135 -9.85 2.25 7.76
N ALA A 136 -9.82 3.14 8.76
CA ALA A 136 -9.76 2.76 10.17
C ALA A 136 -10.96 1.90 10.61
N ALA A 137 -12.16 2.17 10.10
CA ALA A 137 -13.36 1.39 10.38
C ALA A 137 -13.35 0.00 9.72
N HIS A 138 -12.67 -0.16 8.58
CA HIS A 138 -12.58 -1.42 7.83
C HIS A 138 -11.34 -2.26 8.18
N GLY A 139 -10.86 -2.17 9.42
CA GLY A 139 -9.85 -3.10 9.94
C GLY A 139 -8.41 -2.77 9.58
N ALA A 140 -8.11 -1.52 9.17
CA ALA A 140 -6.73 -1.11 8.93
C ALA A 140 -5.84 -1.36 10.17
N ASP A 141 -4.55 -1.64 9.92
CA ASP A 141 -3.53 -1.89 10.93
C ASP A 141 -3.57 -0.83 12.07
N PRO A 142 -3.23 -1.19 13.33
CA PRO A 142 -3.12 -0.24 14.44
C PRO A 142 -2.40 1.08 14.10
N LEU A 143 -1.39 1.06 13.23
CA LEU A 143 -0.71 2.27 12.74
C LEU A 143 -1.64 3.22 11.98
N VAL A 144 -2.52 2.68 11.13
CA VAL A 144 -3.51 3.46 10.37
C VAL A 144 -4.62 3.97 11.29
N ARG A 145 -5.05 3.17 12.28
CA ARG A 145 -6.03 3.63 13.28
C ARG A 145 -5.47 4.74 14.15
N ARG A 146 -4.22 4.61 14.59
CA ARG A 146 -3.50 5.68 15.31
C ARG A 146 -3.40 6.92 14.44
N TYR A 147 -3.13 6.76 13.14
CA TYR A 147 -3.04 7.86 12.20
C TYR A 147 -4.35 8.64 12.01
N ALA A 148 -5.47 7.93 11.89
CA ALA A 148 -6.80 8.56 11.83
C ALA A 148 -7.08 9.44 13.05
N ALA A 149 -6.50 9.11 14.21
CA ALA A 149 -6.55 9.93 15.41
C ALA A 149 -5.58 11.13 15.35
N THR A 150 -4.37 10.97 14.80
CA THR A 150 -3.34 12.03 14.74
C THR A 150 -3.57 13.09 13.66
N ILE A 151 -4.27 12.78 12.58
CA ILE A 151 -4.63 13.77 11.52
C ILE A 151 -5.44 14.93 12.08
N ILE A 152 -6.14 14.72 13.21
CA ILE A 152 -6.88 15.77 13.90
C ILE A 152 -5.95 16.81 14.54
N THR A 153 -4.64 16.50 14.68
CA THR A 153 -3.72 17.27 15.53
C THR A 153 -2.52 17.93 14.82
N GLU A 154 -2.00 17.45 13.67
CA GLU A 154 -0.77 18.04 13.06
C GLU A 154 -0.69 18.01 11.51
N HIS A 155 -0.03 19.03 10.94
CA HIS A 155 0.28 19.21 9.51
C HIS A 155 1.76 18.92 9.15
N ALA A 156 2.37 17.85 9.68
CA ALA A 156 3.79 17.54 9.42
C ALA A 156 3.98 16.61 8.21
N THR A 157 4.01 17.16 7.00
CA THR A 157 4.12 16.46 5.71
C THR A 157 5.14 15.31 5.66
N ASP A 158 6.36 15.48 6.13
CA ASP A 158 7.41 14.45 5.96
C ASP A 158 7.22 13.25 6.90
N ALA A 159 6.71 13.47 8.11
CA ALA A 159 6.34 12.38 9.02
C ALA A 159 5.21 11.52 8.44
N LEU A 160 4.30 12.14 7.67
CA LEU A 160 3.19 11.46 7.00
C LEU A 160 3.68 10.55 5.87
N ALA A 161 4.57 11.06 5.01
CA ALA A 161 5.18 10.28 3.95
C ALA A 161 5.90 9.05 4.51
N ARG A 162 6.68 9.25 5.58
CA ARG A 162 7.38 8.17 6.27
C ARG A 162 6.42 7.09 6.76
N GLN A 163 5.41 7.47 7.56
CA GLN A 163 4.48 6.51 8.15
C GLN A 163 3.69 5.74 7.08
N PHE A 164 3.34 6.39 5.96
CA PHE A 164 2.73 5.72 4.82
C PHE A 164 3.66 4.66 4.22
N LEU A 165 4.90 5.02 3.90
CA LEU A 165 5.87 4.08 3.32
C LEU A 165 6.18 2.91 4.26
N GLU A 166 6.28 3.16 5.57
CA GLU A 166 6.43 2.12 6.60
C GLU A 166 5.24 1.14 6.56
N SER A 167 4.00 1.65 6.51
CA SER A 167 2.81 0.80 6.44
C SER A 167 2.76 -0.07 5.18
N GLN A 168 3.15 0.47 4.03
CA GLN A 168 3.16 -0.26 2.75
C GLN A 168 4.28 -1.30 2.72
N LEU A 169 5.44 -0.98 3.31
CA LEU A 169 6.54 -1.93 3.44
C LEU A 169 6.17 -3.07 4.38
N ALA A 170 5.43 -2.76 5.44
CA ALA A 170 4.94 -3.72 6.42
C ALA A 170 3.83 -4.63 5.88
N SER A 171 3.12 -4.28 4.80
CA SER A 171 2.06 -5.11 4.20
C SER A 171 2.46 -5.81 2.90
N THR A 172 3.41 -5.28 2.13
CA THR A 172 3.74 -5.85 0.82
C THR A 172 4.42 -7.22 0.92
N ASP A 173 4.00 -8.16 0.07
CA ASP A 173 4.68 -9.45 -0.14
C ASP A 173 5.64 -9.43 -1.35
N ASP A 174 5.45 -8.47 -2.25
CA ASP A 174 6.17 -8.39 -3.52
C ASP A 174 7.59 -7.85 -3.36
N GLU A 175 8.58 -8.60 -3.83
CA GLU A 175 9.99 -8.29 -3.65
C GLU A 175 10.47 -7.10 -4.50
N ALA A 176 9.94 -6.89 -5.71
CA ALA A 176 10.29 -5.73 -6.51
C ALA A 176 9.69 -4.45 -5.92
N HIS A 177 8.45 -4.52 -5.47
CA HIS A 177 7.77 -3.44 -4.77
C HIS A 177 8.45 -3.12 -3.43
N ARG A 178 8.84 -4.15 -2.67
CA ARG A 178 9.60 -4.02 -1.41
C ARG A 178 10.90 -3.25 -1.61
N ARG A 179 11.68 -3.57 -2.66
CA ARG A 179 12.91 -2.83 -2.99
C ARG A 179 12.66 -1.36 -3.32
N LEU A 180 11.56 -1.03 -4.01
CA LEU A 180 11.17 0.35 -4.28
C LEU A 180 10.90 1.11 -2.99
N LEU A 181 10.06 0.53 -2.12
CA LEU A 181 9.68 1.10 -0.83
C LEU A 181 10.89 1.32 0.09
N ARG A 182 11.77 0.32 0.21
CA ARG A 182 13.03 0.42 0.98
C ARG A 182 13.87 1.60 0.53
N ARG A 183 14.08 1.75 -0.78
CA ARG A 183 14.90 2.84 -1.34
C ARG A 183 14.33 4.21 -0.99
N LYS A 184 13.01 4.38 -1.11
CA LYS A 184 12.36 5.68 -0.86
C LYS A 184 12.27 5.99 0.63
N LEU A 185 11.96 5.01 1.48
CA LEU A 185 11.99 5.18 2.93
C LEU A 185 13.41 5.49 3.41
N GLY A 186 14.42 4.76 2.94
CA GLY A 186 15.83 5.00 3.26
C GLY A 186 16.31 6.39 2.87
N ALA A 187 15.83 6.94 1.75
CA ALA A 187 16.13 8.31 1.35
C ALA A 187 15.51 9.38 2.28
N LEU A 188 14.41 9.06 2.99
CA LEU A 188 13.73 9.97 3.91
C LEU A 188 14.20 9.83 5.37
N THR A 189 14.57 8.63 5.80
CA THR A 189 14.78 8.32 7.24
C THR A 189 16.12 7.68 7.57
N GLY A 190 16.92 7.32 6.56
CA GLY A 190 18.13 6.50 6.73
C GLY A 190 17.85 5.00 6.79
N GLN A 191 18.89 4.20 6.54
CA GLN A 191 18.79 2.74 6.36
C GLN A 191 18.47 1.98 7.65
N GLU A 192 18.95 2.47 8.80
CA GLU A 192 18.72 1.83 10.10
C GLU A 192 17.24 1.70 10.46
N GLU A 193 16.46 2.70 10.06
CA GLU A 193 15.01 2.72 10.27
C GLU A 193 14.29 1.71 9.37
N VAL A 194 14.70 1.62 8.11
CA VAL A 194 14.18 0.63 7.15
C VAL A 194 14.38 -0.78 7.71
N ASP A 195 15.61 -1.07 8.17
CA ASP A 195 15.96 -2.37 8.74
C ASP A 195 15.19 -2.67 10.03
N ARG A 196 14.75 -1.65 10.78
CA ARG A 196 13.93 -1.81 11.99
C ARG A 196 12.51 -2.24 11.66
N VAL A 197 11.89 -1.59 10.68
CA VAL A 197 10.53 -1.93 10.22
C VAL A 197 10.48 -3.38 9.74
N GLU A 198 11.50 -3.81 9.01
CA GLU A 198 11.55 -5.15 8.45
C GLU A 198 11.84 -6.23 9.47
N ARG A 199 12.79 -5.99 10.39
CA ARG A 199 13.00 -6.89 11.54
C ARG A 199 11.72 -7.07 12.36
N THR A 200 10.92 -6.01 12.50
CA THR A 200 9.64 -6.08 13.21
C THR A 200 8.63 -6.95 12.44
N ARG A 201 8.52 -6.78 11.11
CA ARG A 201 7.66 -7.61 10.27
C ARG A 201 8.11 -9.07 10.27
N GLU A 202 9.40 -9.34 10.09
CA GLU A 202 9.96 -10.69 10.08
C GLU A 202 9.70 -11.40 11.42
N ALA A 203 9.99 -10.74 12.53
CA ALA A 203 9.71 -11.28 13.86
C ALA A 203 8.21 -11.57 14.06
N PHE A 204 7.32 -10.68 13.62
CA PHE A 204 5.88 -10.90 13.66
C PHE A 204 5.44 -12.10 12.81
N MET A 205 5.95 -12.21 11.58
CA MET A 205 5.62 -13.31 10.68
C MET A 205 6.16 -14.65 11.17
N ASP A 206 7.36 -14.66 11.76
CA ASP A 206 7.93 -15.86 12.37
C ASP A 206 7.14 -16.28 13.60
N GLU A 207 6.70 -15.33 14.43
CA GLU A 207 5.82 -15.59 15.56
C GLU A 207 4.47 -16.16 15.11
N LEU A 208 3.83 -15.57 14.10
CA LEU A 208 2.60 -16.04 13.50
C LEU A 208 2.74 -17.49 12.98
N ARG A 209 3.78 -17.75 12.18
CA ARG A 209 4.05 -19.09 11.63
C ARG A 209 4.22 -20.14 12.73
N ARG A 210 4.76 -19.75 13.87
CA ARG A 210 5.05 -20.65 14.99
C ARG A 210 3.87 -20.84 15.93
N THR A 211 3.02 -19.83 16.09
CA THR A 211 1.97 -19.79 17.13
C THR A 211 0.57 -20.04 16.55
N ALA A 212 0.29 -19.52 15.36
CA ALA A 212 -1.03 -19.59 14.74
C ALA A 212 -0.93 -19.66 13.20
N PRO A 213 -0.31 -20.70 12.63
CA PRO A 213 0.00 -20.79 11.19
C PRO A 213 -1.24 -20.78 10.26
N TYR A 214 -2.43 -21.05 10.81
CA TYR A 214 -3.70 -21.08 10.09
C TYR A 214 -4.51 -19.77 10.22
N VAL A 215 -4.03 -18.79 10.99
CA VAL A 215 -4.73 -17.53 11.21
C VAL A 215 -4.20 -16.48 10.22
N PRO A 216 -5.06 -15.74 9.50
CA PRO A 216 -4.64 -14.59 8.71
C PRO A 216 -3.88 -13.57 9.57
N ASP A 217 -2.81 -13.00 9.03
CA ASP A 217 -1.95 -12.02 9.71
C ASP A 217 -2.71 -10.84 10.34
N THR A 218 -3.68 -10.29 9.61
CA THR A 218 -4.57 -9.20 10.06
C THR A 218 -5.38 -9.60 11.29
N LEU A 219 -5.92 -10.82 11.32
CA LEU A 219 -6.66 -11.34 12.47
C LEU A 219 -5.71 -11.61 13.65
N TYR A 220 -4.54 -12.17 13.38
CA TYR A 220 -3.52 -12.41 14.41
C TYR A 220 -3.02 -11.10 15.04
N ALA A 221 -2.85 -10.04 14.25
CA ALA A 221 -2.45 -8.73 14.75
C ALA A 221 -3.44 -8.15 15.77
N VAL A 222 -4.74 -8.33 15.52
CA VAL A 222 -5.81 -7.93 16.46
C VAL A 222 -5.78 -8.79 17.72
N ILE A 223 -5.76 -10.11 17.57
CA ILE A 223 -5.74 -11.07 18.69
C ILE A 223 -4.50 -10.84 19.60
N ARG A 224 -3.33 -10.61 19.00
CA ARG A 224 -2.08 -10.33 19.72
C ARG A 224 -2.14 -9.00 20.47
N SER A 225 -2.84 -8.00 19.93
CA SER A 225 -2.97 -6.67 20.55
C SER A 225 -3.91 -6.64 21.76
N GLU A 226 -4.87 -7.58 21.84
CA GLU A 226 -5.85 -7.66 22.93
C GLU A 226 -5.38 -8.49 24.14
N GLY A 227 -4.11 -8.88 24.21
CA GLY A 227 -3.60 -9.70 25.33
C GLY A 227 -4.16 -11.12 25.32
N SER A 228 -4.29 -11.72 24.13
CA SER A 228 -4.85 -13.06 23.96
C SER A 228 -4.06 -14.15 24.71
N PRO A 229 -4.75 -15.12 25.34
CA PRO A 229 -4.13 -16.26 26.03
C PRO A 229 -3.29 -17.17 25.13
N LEU A 230 -3.31 -17.00 23.80
CA LEU A 230 -2.38 -17.67 22.88
C LEU A 230 -0.93 -17.16 22.99
N ALA A 231 -0.71 -15.98 23.58
CA ALA A 231 0.63 -15.46 23.86
C ALA A 231 1.25 -16.02 25.16
N ASP A 232 0.43 -16.63 26.04
CA ASP A 232 0.78 -16.94 27.42
C ASP A 232 1.03 -18.44 27.69
N ASP A 233 1.47 -19.20 26.69
CA ASP A 233 1.88 -20.61 26.90
C ASP A 233 3.40 -20.77 27.11
N ARG A 234 4.06 -19.71 27.59
CA ARG A 234 5.48 -19.74 28.00
C ARG A 234 5.65 -19.73 29.52
N ALA A 235 4.82 -20.45 30.28
CA ALA A 235 5.10 -20.66 31.71
C ALA A 235 4.30 -21.81 32.36
N ARG A 236 4.25 -23.02 31.78
CA ARG A 236 3.91 -24.21 32.60
C ARG A 236 4.84 -25.38 32.31
N PRO A 237 5.77 -25.71 33.22
CA PRO A 237 6.39 -27.03 33.18
C PRO A 237 5.30 -28.07 33.45
N LEU A 238 5.08 -28.95 32.46
CA LEU A 238 4.28 -30.16 32.62
C LEU A 238 4.91 -31.00 33.74
N THR A 239 4.31 -30.98 34.92
CA THR A 239 4.60 -31.95 35.98
C THR A 239 3.58 -33.09 35.83
N PRO A 240 4.02 -34.31 35.52
CA PRO A 240 3.12 -35.46 35.50
C PRO A 240 2.85 -35.98 36.94
N PRO A 241 1.73 -36.67 37.16
CA PRO A 241 1.35 -37.26 38.45
C PRO A 241 2.25 -38.42 38.88
#